data_AF-A0A1C3RHD3-F1
#
_entry.id   AF-A0A1C3RHD3-F1
#
_cell.length_a   1.000
_cell.length_b   1.000
_cell.length_c   1.000
_cell.angle_alpha   90.00
_cell.angle_beta   90.00
_cell.angle_gamma   90.00
#
_symmetry.space_group_name_H-M   'P 1'
#
loop_
_entity.id
_entity.type
_entity.pdbx_description
1 polymer ?
#
loop_
_entity_poly.entity_id
_entity_poly.type
_entity_poly.pdbx_seq_one_letter_code
_entity_poly.pdbx_strand_id
1 'polypeptide(L)'
;MKKLSIKAKVAGLSAVIVVSATTAVLAHGGAMGIVKERMDLMSAIGKNMKAVAAMVKGETTFDAAVIETSAKSMAEHSTKINALFPKGSMDKPTEALPTIWEDWDRFAQLSNDLETEATKLGEVATTGDKRAVMMQFAKTGKVCSTCHTDFRVKKD
;
A
#
# COMPACT_ATOMS: atom_id res chain seq x y z
N MET A 1 70.07 25.66 -31.98
CA MET A 1 69.62 26.01 -30.59
C MET A 1 68.10 26.10 -30.66
N LYS A 2 67.24 25.39 -29.91
CA LYS A 2 67.33 24.81 -28.56
C LYS A 2 66.53 23.49 -28.49
N LYS A 3 67.04 22.56 -27.68
CA LYS A 3 66.42 21.29 -27.26
C LYS A 3 65.27 21.53 -26.27
N LEU A 4 64.38 20.53 -26.22
CA LEU A 4 63.61 19.99 -25.08
C LEU A 4 63.01 20.92 -24.01
N SER A 5 61.70 20.74 -23.75
CA SER A 5 61.21 20.35 -22.42
C SER A 5 59.73 19.96 -22.46
N ILE A 6 59.46 18.65 -22.37
CA ILE A 6 58.14 18.13 -21.96
C ILE A 6 58.13 18.18 -20.43
N LYS A 7 57.32 19.08 -19.85
CA LYS A 7 57.03 19.05 -18.41
C LYS A 7 55.82 18.15 -18.19
N ALA A 8 56.05 16.96 -17.65
CA ALA A 8 54.99 16.09 -17.16
C ALA A 8 54.23 16.80 -16.04
N LYS A 9 52.92 17.00 -16.23
CA LYS A 9 52.00 17.36 -15.14
C LYS A 9 51.34 16.09 -14.67
N VAL A 10 51.77 15.60 -13.51
CA VAL A 10 51.09 14.54 -12.76
C VAL A 10 49.75 15.13 -12.31
N ALA A 11 48.67 14.77 -13.00
CA ALA A 11 47.31 15.08 -12.57
C ALA A 11 46.87 13.96 -11.62
N GLY A 12 46.82 14.26 -10.32
CA GLY A 12 46.42 13.34 -9.27
C GLY A 12 44.97 12.87 -9.46
N LEU A 13 44.79 11.56 -9.55
CA LEU A 13 43.50 10.90 -9.53
C LEU A 13 42.99 10.86 -8.09
N SER A 14 42.32 11.93 -7.64
CA SER A 14 41.54 11.89 -6.40
C SER A 14 40.24 11.13 -6.69
N ALA A 15 40.21 9.85 -6.33
CA ALA A 15 38.99 9.06 -6.29
C ALA A 15 38.08 9.60 -5.16
N VAL A 16 37.13 10.45 -5.53
CA VAL A 16 36.04 10.84 -4.61
C VAL A 16 35.09 9.66 -4.51
N ILE A 17 35.25 8.86 -3.46
CA ILE A 17 34.25 7.86 -3.06
C ILE A 17 33.05 8.65 -2.54
N VAL A 18 32.05 8.86 -3.40
CA VAL A 18 30.75 9.36 -2.99
C VAL A 18 30.04 8.22 -2.25
N VAL A 19 30.24 8.16 -0.93
CA VAL A 19 29.41 7.33 -0.05
C VAL A 19 28.00 7.95 -0.09
N SER A 20 27.14 7.37 -0.91
CA SER A 20 25.71 7.70 -0.91
C SER A 20 25.14 7.19 0.41
N ALA A 21 25.07 8.07 1.41
CA ALA A 21 24.33 7.81 2.64
C ALA A 21 22.84 7.68 2.27
N THR A 22 22.36 6.46 2.11
CA THR A 22 20.94 6.17 1.98
C THR A 22 20.30 6.50 3.33
N THR A 23 19.66 7.66 3.42
CA THR A 23 18.74 7.94 4.51
C THR A 23 17.63 6.90 4.42
N ALA A 24 17.58 5.99 5.39
CA ALA A 24 16.47 5.06 5.52
C ALA A 24 15.21 5.91 5.76
N VAL A 25 14.38 6.06 4.73
CA VAL A 25 13.04 6.64 4.89
C VAL A 25 12.29 5.69 5.82
N LEU A 26 12.10 6.11 7.08
CA LEU A 26 11.31 5.35 8.04
C LEU A 26 9.86 5.35 7.56
N ALA A 27 9.45 4.25 6.92
CA ALA A 27 8.06 4.04 6.55
C ALA A 27 7.17 4.17 7.81
N HIS A 28 5.96 4.70 7.62
CA HIS A 28 4.94 4.83 8.69
C HIS A 28 5.36 5.69 9.89
N GLY A 29 6.25 6.67 9.68
CA GLY A 29 6.55 7.69 10.68
C GLY A 29 7.19 7.15 11.96
N GLY A 30 7.88 6.00 11.88
CA GLY A 30 8.51 5.37 13.04
C GLY A 30 7.58 4.48 13.87
N ALA A 31 6.44 4.05 13.33
CA ALA A 31 5.61 3.01 13.94
C ALA A 31 6.43 1.77 14.29
N MET A 32 6.13 1.16 15.44
CA MET A 32 6.75 -0.07 15.92
C MET A 32 5.68 -1.11 16.29
N GLY A 33 6.11 -2.37 16.45
CA GLY A 33 5.26 -3.48 16.88
C GLY A 33 3.98 -3.63 16.05
N ILE A 34 2.89 -3.97 16.73
CA ILE A 34 1.59 -4.25 16.10
C ILE A 34 1.04 -3.06 15.29
N VAL A 35 1.37 -1.83 15.68
CA VAL A 35 0.96 -0.62 14.97
C VAL A 35 1.65 -0.54 13.61
N LYS A 36 2.95 -0.85 13.56
CA LYS A 36 3.67 -0.95 12.29
C LYS A 36 3.10 -2.06 11.42
N GLU A 37 2.86 -3.24 11.99
CA GLU A 37 2.35 -4.40 11.27
C GLU A 37 1.01 -4.13 10.59
N ARG A 38 0.04 -3.52 11.30
CA ARG A 38 -1.25 -3.14 10.67
C ARG A 38 -1.08 -2.08 9.59
N MET A 39 -0.17 -1.12 9.77
CA MET A 39 0.04 -0.05 8.79
C MET A 39 0.74 -0.60 7.53
N ASP A 40 1.65 -1.55 7.67
CA ASP A 40 2.26 -2.30 6.57
C ASP A 40 1.20 -3.09 5.80
N LEU A 41 0.35 -3.82 6.51
CA LEU A 41 -0.74 -4.61 5.92
C LEU A 41 -1.72 -3.72 5.16
N MET A 42 -2.17 -2.60 5.75
CA MET A 42 -3.06 -1.65 5.08
C MET A 42 -2.40 -0.98 3.87
N SER A 43 -1.09 -0.72 3.92
CA SER A 43 -0.33 -0.21 2.78
C SER A 43 -0.27 -1.23 1.64
N ALA A 44 -0.09 -2.52 1.94
CA ALA A 44 -0.13 -3.59 0.93
C ALA A 44 -1.50 -3.69 0.26
N ILE A 45 -2.59 -3.67 1.03
CA ILE A 45 -3.97 -3.61 0.50
C ILE A 45 -4.14 -2.37 -0.39
N GLY A 46 -3.73 -1.19 0.09
CA GLY A 46 -3.85 0.06 -0.64
C GLY A 46 -3.08 0.08 -1.97
N LYS A 47 -1.90 -0.54 -2.03
CA LYS A 47 -1.12 -0.69 -3.26
C LYS A 47 -1.85 -1.52 -4.31
N ASN A 48 -2.42 -2.65 -3.92
CA ASN A 48 -3.22 -3.49 -4.82
C ASN A 48 -4.46 -2.74 -5.32
N MET A 49 -5.20 -2.07 -4.43
CA MET A 49 -6.36 -1.27 -4.82
C MET A 49 -5.98 -0.16 -5.80
N LYS A 50 -4.84 0.51 -5.59
CA LYS A 50 -4.33 1.55 -6.50
C LYS A 50 -3.96 0.99 -7.88
N ALA A 51 -3.35 -0.19 -7.94
CA ALA A 51 -3.02 -0.84 -9.21
C ALA A 51 -4.28 -1.13 -10.04
N VAL A 52 -5.32 -1.68 -9.42
CA VAL A 52 -6.61 -1.91 -10.09
C VAL A 52 -7.26 -0.59 -10.48
N ALA A 53 -7.20 0.43 -9.61
CA ALA A 53 -7.77 1.75 -9.89
C ALA A 53 -7.18 2.38 -11.16
N ALA A 54 -5.86 2.27 -11.36
CA ALA A 54 -5.19 2.79 -12.56
C ALA A 54 -5.73 2.14 -13.84
N MET A 55 -5.96 0.82 -13.82
CA MET A 55 -6.54 0.09 -14.96
C MET A 55 -8.00 0.45 -15.21
N VAL A 56 -8.80 0.54 -14.15
CA VAL A 56 -10.21 0.93 -14.19
C VAL A 56 -10.38 2.35 -14.75
N LYS A 57 -9.48 3.27 -14.41
CA LYS A 57 -9.47 4.65 -14.90
C LYS A 57 -8.86 4.80 -16.30
N GLY A 58 -8.27 3.74 -16.86
CA GLY A 58 -7.57 3.79 -18.14
C GLY A 58 -6.21 4.52 -18.08
N GLU A 59 -5.66 4.72 -16.88
CA GLU A 59 -4.30 5.27 -16.69
C GLU A 59 -3.23 4.24 -17.08
N THR A 60 -3.55 2.95 -16.98
CA THR A 60 -2.73 1.82 -17.43
C THR A 60 -3.55 0.83 -18.25
N THR A 61 -2.87 -0.04 -19.00
CA THR A 61 -3.53 -1.11 -19.77
C THR A 61 -4.33 -2.03 -18.85
N PHE A 62 -5.57 -2.33 -19.24
CA PHE A 62 -6.40 -3.31 -18.55
C PHE A 62 -5.77 -4.71 -18.67
N ASP A 63 -5.45 -5.30 -17.52
CA ASP A 63 -4.88 -6.64 -17.42
C ASP A 63 -5.68 -7.44 -16.38
N ALA A 64 -6.47 -8.40 -16.86
CA ALA A 64 -7.34 -9.22 -16.02
C ALA A 64 -6.56 -10.05 -15.00
N ALA A 65 -5.38 -10.57 -15.37
CA ALA A 65 -4.56 -11.41 -14.50
C ALA A 65 -3.94 -10.59 -13.35
N VAL A 66 -3.54 -9.35 -13.64
CA VAL A 66 -3.06 -8.44 -12.59
C VAL A 66 -4.21 -8.05 -11.66
N ILE A 67 -5.41 -7.76 -12.18
CA ILE A 67 -6.58 -7.46 -11.34
C ILE A 67 -6.91 -8.64 -10.44
N GLU A 68 -6.95 -9.86 -10.98
CA GLU A 68 -7.21 -11.08 -10.21
C GLU A 68 -6.16 -11.28 -9.10
N THR A 69 -4.87 -11.15 -9.43
CA THR A 69 -3.79 -11.29 -8.45
C THR A 69 -3.86 -10.23 -7.36
N SER A 70 -4.11 -8.97 -7.71
CA SER A 70 -4.29 -7.88 -6.75
C SER A 70 -5.51 -8.09 -5.87
N ALA A 71 -6.62 -8.55 -6.44
CA ALA A 71 -7.86 -8.86 -5.73
C ALA A 71 -7.66 -9.99 -4.71
N LYS A 72 -7.01 -11.08 -5.13
CA LYS A 72 -6.63 -12.19 -4.25
C LYS A 72 -5.75 -11.73 -3.08
N SER A 73 -4.74 -10.91 -3.35
CA SER A 73 -3.87 -10.36 -2.30
C SER A 73 -4.66 -9.50 -1.30
N MET A 74 -5.61 -8.68 -1.76
CA MET A 74 -6.48 -7.92 -0.86
C MET A 74 -7.35 -8.83 0.01
N ALA A 75 -7.95 -9.88 -0.56
CA ALA A 75 -8.74 -10.85 0.19
C ALA A 75 -7.89 -11.57 1.25
N GLU A 76 -6.72 -12.08 0.88
CA GLU A 76 -5.80 -12.75 1.83
C GLU A 76 -5.36 -11.83 2.97
N HIS A 77 -5.06 -10.55 2.69
CA HIS A 77 -4.70 -9.59 3.74
C HIS A 77 -5.89 -9.23 4.63
N SER A 78 -7.11 -9.18 4.09
CA SER A 78 -8.30 -8.79 4.85
C SER A 78 -8.58 -9.72 6.03
N THR A 79 -8.33 -11.03 5.88
CA THR A 79 -8.45 -12.05 6.94
C THR A 79 -7.57 -11.77 8.17
N LYS A 80 -6.49 -11.00 8.00
CA LYS A 80 -5.52 -10.70 9.05
C LYS A 80 -5.82 -9.40 9.77
N ILE A 81 -6.74 -8.57 9.26
CA ILE A 81 -7.00 -7.23 9.78
C ILE A 81 -7.33 -7.29 11.27
N ASN A 82 -8.35 -8.06 11.64
CA ASN A 82 -8.87 -8.08 13.01
C ASN A 82 -7.79 -8.45 14.05
N ALA A 83 -6.89 -9.38 13.73
CA ALA A 83 -5.82 -9.81 14.63
C ALA A 83 -4.80 -8.69 14.93
N LEU A 84 -4.68 -7.69 14.06
CA LEU A 84 -3.73 -6.58 14.20
C LEU A 84 -4.29 -5.35 14.93
N PHE A 85 -5.52 -5.44 15.45
CA PHE A 85 -6.15 -4.39 16.27
C PHE A 85 -6.51 -4.89 17.68
N PRO A 86 -5.57 -5.45 18.46
CA PRO A 86 -5.86 -5.81 19.85
C PRO A 86 -6.20 -4.56 20.67
N LYS A 87 -7.10 -4.72 21.66
CA LYS A 87 -7.51 -3.62 22.53
C LYS A 87 -6.29 -2.98 23.21
N GLY A 88 -6.24 -1.65 23.19
CA GLY A 88 -5.13 -0.89 23.76
C GLY A 88 -3.95 -0.64 22.82
N SER A 89 -3.98 -1.12 21.57
CA SER A 89 -2.93 -0.88 20.55
C SER A 89 -2.98 0.53 19.95
N MET A 90 -2.95 1.56 20.79
CA MET A 90 -3.09 2.97 20.42
C MET A 90 -1.76 3.75 20.45
N ASP A 91 -0.63 3.05 20.50
CA ASP A 91 0.68 3.66 20.45
C ASP A 91 0.84 4.50 19.17
N LYS A 92 1.37 5.70 19.33
CA LYS A 92 1.64 6.60 18.20
C LYS A 92 2.89 6.13 17.45
N PRO A 93 2.96 6.38 16.13
CA PRO A 93 1.92 6.97 15.28
C PRO A 93 0.79 5.98 14.97
N THR A 94 -0.46 6.41 15.11
CA THR A 94 -1.63 5.61 14.74
C THR A 94 -2.71 6.51 14.14
N GLU A 95 -3.41 6.00 13.13
CA GLU A 95 -4.62 6.60 12.55
C GLU A 95 -5.89 5.86 12.97
N ALA A 96 -5.78 4.79 13.74
CA ALA A 96 -6.92 4.06 14.29
C ALA A 96 -7.67 4.93 15.32
N LEU A 97 -9.00 4.93 15.28
CA LEU A 97 -9.83 5.58 16.29
C LEU A 97 -10.20 4.60 17.42
N PRO A 98 -10.37 5.07 18.67
CA PRO A 98 -10.85 4.25 19.79
C PRO A 98 -12.18 3.53 19.49
N THR A 99 -13.02 4.13 18.65
CA THR A 99 -14.33 3.60 18.24
C THR A 99 -14.28 2.21 17.61
N ILE A 100 -13.11 1.77 17.10
CA ILE A 100 -12.91 0.38 16.66
C ILE A 100 -13.30 -0.62 17.75
N TRP A 101 -12.96 -0.35 19.01
CA TRP A 101 -13.25 -1.25 20.11
C TRP A 101 -14.59 -0.97 20.80
N GLU A 102 -15.25 0.14 20.43
CA GLU A 102 -16.62 0.45 20.85
C GLU A 102 -17.64 -0.25 19.94
N ASP A 103 -17.31 -0.41 18.65
CA ASP A 103 -18.12 -1.08 17.63
C ASP A 103 -17.32 -2.15 16.88
N TRP A 104 -16.81 -3.12 17.66
CA TRP A 104 -15.92 -4.17 17.15
C TRP A 104 -16.59 -5.06 16.11
N ASP A 105 -17.87 -5.39 16.30
CA ASP A 105 -18.61 -6.25 15.37
C ASP A 105 -18.73 -5.60 14.00
N ARG A 106 -18.98 -4.28 13.94
CA ARG A 106 -18.98 -3.53 12.69
C ARG A 106 -17.62 -3.49 12.03
N PHE A 107 -16.56 -3.24 12.80
CA PHE A 107 -15.19 -3.23 12.30
C PHE A 107 -14.80 -4.60 11.71
N ALA A 108 -15.09 -5.68 12.44
CA ALA A 108 -14.81 -7.04 12.02
C ALA A 108 -15.63 -7.43 10.78
N GLN A 109 -16.91 -7.05 10.73
CA GLN A 109 -17.75 -7.28 9.56
C GLN A 109 -17.21 -6.58 8.32
N LEU A 110 -16.76 -5.32 8.42
CA LEU A 110 -16.19 -4.60 7.28
C LEU A 110 -14.88 -5.22 6.77
N SER A 111 -14.10 -5.87 7.63
CA SER A 111 -12.94 -6.65 7.21
C SER A 111 -13.35 -7.89 6.40
N ASN A 112 -14.42 -8.59 6.81
CA ASN A 112 -14.99 -9.73 6.07
C ASN A 112 -15.65 -9.29 4.75
N ASP A 113 -16.30 -8.12 4.74
CA ASP A 113 -16.88 -7.53 3.53
C ASP A 113 -15.78 -7.20 2.51
N LEU A 114 -14.61 -6.73 2.98
CA LEU A 114 -13.46 -6.50 2.10
C LEU A 114 -12.99 -7.81 1.46
N GLU A 115 -12.89 -8.90 2.24
CA GLU A 115 -12.55 -10.24 1.73
C GLU A 115 -13.51 -10.66 0.62
N THR A 116 -14.81 -10.54 0.90
CA THR A 116 -15.89 -10.95 0.02
C THR A 116 -15.88 -10.15 -1.28
N GLU A 117 -15.83 -8.82 -1.18
CA GLU A 117 -15.89 -7.96 -2.36
C GLU A 117 -14.59 -7.95 -3.16
N ALA A 118 -13.44 -8.22 -2.52
CA ALA A 118 -12.18 -8.45 -3.21
C ALA A 118 -12.19 -9.79 -3.96
N THR A 119 -12.68 -10.86 -3.36
CA THR A 119 -12.82 -12.17 -4.04
C THR A 119 -13.67 -12.05 -5.30
N LYS A 120 -14.85 -11.42 -5.20
CA LYS A 120 -15.73 -11.14 -6.35
C LYS A 120 -15.06 -10.28 -7.43
N LEU A 121 -14.21 -9.34 -7.04
CA LEU A 121 -13.44 -8.52 -8.01
C LEU A 121 -12.50 -9.39 -8.84
N GLY A 122 -11.82 -10.35 -8.21
CA GLY A 122 -10.98 -11.30 -8.91
C GLY A 122 -11.78 -12.19 -9.86
N GLU A 123 -12.89 -12.75 -9.40
CA GLU A 123 -13.80 -13.57 -10.22
C GLU A 123 -14.28 -12.82 -11.46
N VAL A 124 -14.79 -11.60 -11.28
CA VAL A 124 -15.29 -10.77 -12.39
C VAL A 124 -14.18 -10.39 -13.36
N ALA A 125 -12.94 -10.20 -12.89
CA ALA A 125 -11.80 -9.90 -13.77
C ALA A 125 -11.58 -10.98 -14.83
N THR A 126 -11.76 -12.25 -14.48
CA THR A 126 -11.61 -13.40 -15.40
C THR A 126 -12.57 -13.38 -16.59
N THR A 127 -13.68 -12.65 -16.48
CA THR A 127 -14.68 -12.52 -17.55
C THR A 127 -14.23 -11.59 -18.69
N GLY A 128 -13.25 -10.72 -18.44
CA GLY A 128 -12.83 -9.67 -19.36
C GLY A 128 -13.84 -8.51 -19.55
N ASP A 129 -14.99 -8.55 -18.87
CA ASP A 129 -15.98 -7.47 -18.93
C ASP A 129 -15.51 -6.27 -18.08
N LYS A 130 -14.92 -5.29 -18.77
CA LYS A 130 -14.44 -4.04 -18.16
C LYS A 130 -15.54 -3.32 -17.38
N ARG A 131 -16.79 -3.31 -17.86
CA ARG A 131 -17.90 -2.64 -17.16
C ARG A 131 -18.23 -3.37 -15.86
N ALA A 132 -18.28 -4.70 -15.89
CA ALA A 132 -18.49 -5.50 -14.70
C ALA A 132 -17.36 -5.28 -13.67
N VAL A 133 -16.10 -5.27 -14.12
CA VAL A 133 -14.93 -4.98 -13.27
C VAL A 133 -15.03 -3.60 -12.63
N MET A 134 -15.40 -2.56 -13.39
CA MET A 134 -15.57 -1.21 -12.84
C MET A 134 -16.64 -1.15 -11.76
N MET A 135 -17.79 -1.81 -11.97
CA MET A 135 -18.87 -1.85 -10.98
C MET A 135 -18.44 -2.61 -9.71
N GLN A 136 -17.74 -3.72 -9.86
CA GLN A 136 -17.26 -4.50 -8.72
C GLN A 136 -16.16 -3.77 -7.95
N PHE A 137 -15.22 -3.11 -8.65
CA PHE A 137 -14.21 -2.25 -8.07
C PHE A 137 -14.82 -1.14 -7.21
N ALA A 138 -15.91 -0.51 -7.67
CA ALA A 138 -16.60 0.52 -6.91
C ALA A 138 -17.20 -0.03 -5.59
N LYS A 139 -17.72 -1.27 -5.59
CA LYS A 139 -18.21 -1.93 -4.37
C LYS A 139 -17.08 -2.22 -3.39
N THR A 140 -15.97 -2.78 -3.86
CA THR A 140 -14.76 -2.99 -3.03
C THR A 140 -14.28 -1.67 -2.42
N GLY A 141 -14.20 -0.60 -3.22
CA GLY A 141 -13.81 0.73 -2.74
C GLY A 141 -14.77 1.34 -1.72
N LYS A 142 -16.08 1.03 -1.81
CA LYS A 142 -17.08 1.47 -0.83
C LYS A 142 -16.82 0.88 0.55
N VAL A 143 -16.37 -0.38 0.64
CA VAL A 143 -15.98 -1.00 1.93
C VAL A 143 -14.83 -0.23 2.55
N CYS A 144 -13.78 0.06 1.77
CA CYS A 144 -12.63 0.86 2.22
C CYS A 144 -13.07 2.22 2.75
N SER A 145 -13.91 2.94 1.99
CA SER A 145 -14.41 4.26 2.37
C SER A 145 -15.25 4.20 3.64
N THR A 146 -16.08 3.18 3.80
CA THR A 146 -16.96 3.05 4.97
C THR A 146 -16.14 2.79 6.23
N CYS A 147 -15.24 1.80 6.19
CA CYS A 147 -14.34 1.51 7.31
C CYS A 147 -13.47 2.72 7.69
N HIS A 148 -12.88 3.42 6.72
CA HIS A 148 -12.09 4.62 7.03
C HIS A 148 -12.91 5.80 7.54
N THR A 149 -14.19 5.90 7.17
CA THR A 149 -15.07 6.97 7.69
C THR A 149 -15.41 6.73 9.15
N ASP A 150 -15.65 5.47 9.50
CA ASP A 150 -16.10 5.07 10.84
C ASP A 150 -14.91 4.97 11.82
N PHE A 151 -13.74 4.51 11.36
CA PHE A 151 -12.69 4.00 12.25
C PHE A 151 -11.29 4.59 12.04
N ARG A 152 -11.09 5.49 11.07
CA ARG A 152 -9.79 6.12 10.82
C ARG A 152 -9.86 7.63 11.02
N VAL A 153 -8.81 8.20 11.60
CA VAL A 153 -8.62 9.65 11.69
C VAL A 153 -8.77 10.26 10.29
N LYS A 154 -9.63 11.27 10.18
CA LYS A 154 -9.79 12.05 8.93
C LYS A 154 -8.50 12.82 8.68
N LYS A 155 -8.02 12.76 7.44
CA LYS A 155 -6.91 13.59 6.98
C LYS A 155 -7.53 14.84 6.35
N ASP A 156 -7.06 15.99 6.78
CA ASP A 156 -7.37 17.29 6.17
C ASP A 156 -6.76 17.42 4.77
#